data_AF-A0A969FC97-F1
#
_entry.id   AF-A0A969FC97-F1
#
_cell.length_a   1.000
_cell.length_b   1.000
_cell.length_c   1.000
_cell.angle_alpha   90.00
_cell.angle_beta   90.00
_cell.angle_gamma   90.00
#
_symmetry.space_group_name_H-M   'P 1'
#
loop_
_entity.id
_entity.type
_entity.pdbx_description
1 polymer ?
#
loop_
_entity_poly.entity_id
_entity_poly.type
_entity_poly.pdbx_seq_one_letter_code
_entity_poly.pdbx_strand_id
1 'polypeptide(L)'
;MLKFTYTETGLHLEHLPHSVEDWMTLRVILSLRTGQRLIVERGTAAFLLPANLVGLRSLESATQQETYGTVTLTPVDAEYVEVSLHGTWVCSSPDDVDGVFVASVGDRTEWLVFKLWRETQNRTSPLRR
;
A
#
# COMPACT_ATOMS: atom_id res chain seq x y z
N MET A 1 3.48 3.38 -8.97
CA MET A 1 3.68 2.51 -7.77
C MET A 1 2.86 3.00 -6.59
N LEU A 2 2.55 2.10 -5.66
CA LEU A 2 1.94 2.42 -4.38
C LEU A 2 2.99 2.48 -3.26
N LYS A 3 2.88 3.48 -2.39
CA LYS A 3 3.72 3.64 -1.19
C LYS A 3 2.84 3.71 0.05
N PHE A 4 3.07 2.81 0.98
CA PHE A 4 2.42 2.78 2.29
C PHE A 4 3.44 3.27 3.31
N THR A 5 3.05 4.25 4.12
CA THR A 5 3.85 4.73 5.24
C THR A 5 3.10 4.37 6.50
N TYR A 6 3.67 3.50 7.31
CA TYR A 6 3.13 3.13 8.61
C TYR A 6 3.78 4.04 9.64
N THR A 7 2.91 4.68 10.42
CA THR A 7 3.29 5.59 11.51
C THR A 7 2.53 5.17 12.75
N GLU A 8 2.94 5.68 13.91
CA GLU A 8 2.16 5.57 15.15
C GLU A 8 0.69 5.98 15.00
N THR A 9 0.40 6.95 14.11
CA THR A 9 -0.96 7.48 13.88
C THR A 9 -1.78 6.69 12.85
N GLY A 10 -1.19 5.64 12.27
CA GLY A 10 -1.83 4.76 11.31
C GLY A 10 -1.13 4.73 9.96
N LEU A 11 -1.88 4.23 8.97
CA LEU A 11 -1.40 3.99 7.61
C LEU A 11 -1.69 5.18 6.70
N HIS A 12 -0.68 5.66 5.98
CA HIS A 12 -0.81 6.60 4.87
C HIS A 12 -0.48 5.92 3.54
N LEU A 13 -1.38 6.01 2.56
CA LEU A 13 -1.17 5.48 1.22
C LEU A 13 -1.00 6.61 0.20
N GLU A 14 0.04 6.49 -0.62
CA GLU A 14 0.36 7.41 -1.72
C GLU A 14 0.47 6.64 -3.04
N HIS A 15 0.03 7.28 -4.13
CA HIS A 15 0.29 6.81 -5.49
C HIS A 15 1.40 7.67 -6.11
N LEU A 16 2.55 7.07 -6.40
CA LEU A 16 3.74 7.76 -6.86
C LEU A 16 4.03 7.43 -8.35
N PRO A 17 4.39 8.44 -9.17
CA PRO A 17 4.68 8.26 -10.60
C PRO A 17 6.10 7.72 -10.87
N HIS A 18 6.69 7.02 -9.91
CA HIS A 18 8.04 6.46 -10.00
C HIS A 18 7.96 4.93 -9.97
N SER A 19 8.97 4.26 -10.53
CA SER A 19 9.15 2.82 -10.32
C SER A 19 9.62 2.54 -8.89
N VAL A 20 9.43 1.30 -8.43
CA VAL A 20 9.98 0.85 -7.14
C VAL A 20 11.51 0.95 -7.18
N GLU A 21 12.13 0.61 -8.30
CA GLU A 21 13.58 0.63 -8.52
C GLU A 21 14.15 2.05 -8.40
N ASP A 22 13.52 3.04 -9.03
CA ASP A 22 13.96 4.44 -8.95
C ASP A 22 13.85 4.97 -7.52
N TRP A 23 12.74 4.65 -6.85
CA TRP A 23 12.52 5.05 -5.48
C TRP A 23 13.52 4.38 -4.51
N MET A 24 13.80 3.09 -4.72
CA MET A 24 14.80 2.34 -3.95
C MET A 24 16.21 2.90 -4.15
N THR A 25 16.58 3.22 -5.38
CA THR A 25 17.89 3.78 -5.73
C THR A 25 18.19 5.04 -4.92
N LEU A 26 17.20 5.94 -4.81
CA LEU A 26 17.35 7.16 -4.02
C LEU A 26 17.59 6.88 -2.53
N ARG A 27 17.00 5.81 -1.99
CA ARG A 27 17.10 5.43 -0.57
C ARG A 27 18.43 4.76 -0.27
N VAL A 28 18.92 3.93 -1.18
CA VAL A 28 20.28 3.38 -1.12
C VAL A 28 21.31 4.51 -1.14
N ILE A 29 21.20 5.48 -2.05
CA ILE A 29 22.11 6.63 -2.11
C ILE A 29 22.09 7.42 -0.79
N LEU A 30 20.90 7.67 -0.22
CA LEU A 30 20.76 8.39 1.03
C LEU A 30 21.40 7.63 2.20
N SER A 31 21.16 6.31 2.29
CA SER A 31 21.75 5.44 3.31
C SER A 31 23.27 5.47 3.25
N LEU A 32 23.86 5.35 2.06
CA LEU A 32 25.32 5.44 1.88
C LEU A 32 25.89 6.80 2.29
N ARG A 33 25.17 7.89 2.04
CA ARG A 33 25.61 9.25 2.39
C ARG A 33 25.47 9.58 3.87
N THR A 34 24.50 8.98 4.55
CA THR A 34 24.19 9.26 5.96
C THR A 34 24.81 8.25 6.92
N GLY A 35 25.30 7.12 6.40
CA GLY A 35 25.76 6.00 7.22
C GLY A 35 24.62 5.28 7.94
N GLN A 36 23.35 5.62 7.64
CA GLN A 36 22.20 4.96 8.22
C GLN A 36 21.96 3.61 7.57
N ARG A 37 21.55 2.62 8.36
CA ARG A 37 21.18 1.29 7.85
C ARG A 37 19.91 1.39 7.01
N LEU A 38 19.89 0.68 5.89
CA LEU A 38 18.73 0.44 5.07
C LEU A 38 18.46 -1.06 5.04
N ILE A 39 17.33 -1.47 5.58
CA ILE A 39 16.86 -2.85 5.57
C ILE A 39 15.79 -2.95 4.50
N VAL A 40 15.88 -4.01 3.68
CA VAL A 40 14.98 -4.23 2.55
C VAL A 40 14.54 -5.68 2.57
N GLU A 41 13.24 -5.90 2.72
CA GLU A 41 12.67 -7.24 2.86
C GLU A 41 11.43 -7.39 1.99
N ARG A 42 11.18 -8.62 1.52
CA ARG A 42 9.90 -8.94 0.88
C ARG A 42 8.84 -9.05 1.96
N GLY A 43 7.63 -8.57 1.68
CA GLY A 43 6.54 -8.67 2.64
C GLY A 43 5.19 -8.43 2.01
N THR A 44 4.19 -8.36 2.89
CA THR A 44 2.80 -8.11 2.55
C THR A 44 2.29 -6.92 3.35
N ALA A 45 1.65 -5.97 2.68
CA ALA A 45 0.89 -4.90 3.32
C ALA A 45 -0.60 -5.20 3.17
N ALA A 46 -1.38 -4.97 4.23
CA ALA A 46 -2.81 -5.22 4.22
C ALA A 46 -3.57 -4.02 4.81
N PHE A 47 -4.76 -3.75 4.27
CA PHE A 47 -5.67 -2.77 4.84
C PHE A 47 -7.13 -3.13 4.54
N LEU A 48 -8.05 -2.57 5.33
CA LEU A 48 -9.48 -2.85 5.20
C LEU A 48 -10.20 -1.81 4.34
N LEU A 49 -11.11 -2.30 3.51
CA LEU A 49 -12.08 -1.54 2.76
C LEU A 49 -13.50 -1.96 3.15
N PRO A 50 -14.46 -1.04 3.29
CA PRO A 50 -15.87 -1.40 3.45
C PRO A 50 -16.38 -2.21 2.25
N ALA A 51 -17.05 -3.33 2.52
CA ALA A 51 -17.58 -4.25 1.52
C ALA A 51 -18.62 -3.60 0.58
N ASN A 52 -19.24 -2.50 1.02
CA ASN A 52 -20.24 -1.76 0.24
C ASN A 52 -19.65 -0.65 -0.65
N LEU A 53 -18.31 -0.55 -0.78
CA LEU A 53 -17.67 0.47 -1.61
C LEU A 53 -17.99 0.29 -3.09
N VAL A 54 -18.40 1.39 -3.73
CA VAL A 54 -18.61 1.46 -5.17
C VAL A 54 -17.25 1.36 -5.86
N GLY A 55 -17.08 0.33 -6.69
CA GLY A 55 -15.82 0.08 -7.40
C GLY A 55 -15.01 -1.11 -6.85
N LEU A 56 -15.44 -1.74 -5.75
CA LEU A 56 -14.78 -2.93 -5.22
C LEU A 56 -14.78 -4.09 -6.23
N ARG A 57 -15.90 -4.32 -6.95
CA ARG A 57 -15.95 -5.29 -8.06
C ARG A 57 -15.00 -4.95 -9.22
N SER A 58 -14.79 -3.65 -9.47
CA SER A 58 -13.84 -3.21 -10.49
C SER A 58 -12.41 -3.48 -10.07
N LEU A 59 -12.10 -3.32 -8.77
CA LEU A 59 -10.81 -3.71 -8.20
C LEU A 59 -10.62 -5.22 -8.30
N GLU A 60 -11.61 -6.01 -7.89
CA GLU A 60 -11.57 -7.48 -8.00
C GLU A 60 -11.28 -7.94 -9.44
N SER A 61 -12.01 -7.38 -10.41
CA SER A 61 -11.77 -7.68 -11.83
C SER A 61 -10.37 -7.30 -12.29
N ALA A 62 -9.83 -6.18 -11.81
CA ALA A 62 -8.47 -5.75 -12.14
C ALA A 62 -7.41 -6.67 -11.53
N THR A 63 -7.60 -7.09 -10.27
CA THR A 63 -6.67 -8.02 -9.58
C THR A 63 -6.60 -9.40 -10.25
N GLN A 64 -7.67 -9.86 -10.88
CA GLN A 64 -7.67 -11.11 -11.65
C GLN A 64 -6.83 -11.01 -12.94
N GLN A 65 -6.59 -9.80 -13.44
CA GLN A 65 -5.75 -9.55 -14.61
C GLN A 65 -4.28 -9.30 -14.24
N GLU A 66 -3.96 -9.20 -12.94
CA GLU A 66 -2.59 -9.04 -12.47
C GLU A 66 -1.80 -10.33 -12.68
N THR A 67 -0.59 -10.19 -13.20
CA THR A 67 0.32 -11.33 -13.28
C THR A 67 0.91 -11.54 -11.88
N TYR A 68 0.84 -12.77 -11.36
CA TYR A 68 1.45 -13.21 -10.09
C TYR A 68 0.71 -12.93 -8.76
N GLY A 69 -0.57 -12.56 -8.77
CA GLY A 69 -1.34 -12.49 -7.51
C GLY A 69 -0.82 -11.43 -6.53
N THR A 70 -0.22 -10.36 -7.07
CA THR A 70 0.41 -9.29 -6.29
C THR A 70 -0.59 -8.55 -5.40
N VAL A 71 -1.88 -8.60 -5.73
CA VAL A 71 -2.98 -8.08 -4.90
C VAL A 71 -4.03 -9.17 -4.70
N THR A 72 -4.45 -9.38 -3.46
CA THR A 72 -5.54 -10.27 -3.10
C THR A 72 -6.64 -9.50 -2.37
N LEU A 73 -7.89 -9.89 -2.62
CA LEU A 73 -9.07 -9.38 -1.93
C LEU A 73 -9.69 -10.53 -1.14
N THR A 74 -9.77 -10.38 0.17
CA THR A 74 -10.29 -11.41 1.07
C THR A 74 -11.44 -10.85 1.89
N PRO A 75 -12.67 -11.38 1.77
CA PRO A 75 -13.76 -11.01 2.68
C PRO A 75 -13.37 -11.36 4.12
N VAL A 76 -13.42 -10.38 5.01
CA VAL A 76 -13.14 -10.57 6.44
C VAL A 76 -14.44 -10.88 7.17
N ASP A 77 -15.45 -10.07 6.93
CA ASP A 77 -16.81 -10.21 7.46
C ASP A 77 -17.84 -9.58 6.49
N ALA A 78 -19.06 -9.33 6.98
CA ALA A 78 -20.13 -8.73 6.17
C ALA A 78 -19.90 -7.24 5.86
N GLU A 79 -19.03 -6.56 6.62
CA GLU A 79 -18.80 -5.13 6.53
C GLU A 79 -17.47 -4.78 5.85
N TYR A 80 -16.48 -5.69 5.88
CA TYR A 80 -15.11 -5.41 5.45
C TYR A 80 -14.52 -6.47 4.52
N VAL A 81 -13.72 -5.99 3.58
CA VAL A 81 -12.83 -6.76 2.72
C VAL A 81 -11.40 -6.30 2.95
N GLU A 82 -10.50 -7.25 3.18
CA GLU A 82 -9.08 -6.99 3.26
C GLU A 82 -8.47 -6.93 1.86
N VAL A 83 -7.68 -5.88 1.61
CA VAL A 83 -6.83 -5.74 0.44
C VAL A 83 -5.40 -6.02 0.88
N SER A 84 -4.81 -7.10 0.36
CA SER A 84 -3.45 -7.52 0.68
C SER A 84 -2.56 -7.38 -0.55
N LEU A 85 -1.42 -6.72 -0.42
CA LEU A 85 -0.47 -6.43 -1.49
C LEU A 85 0.90 -7.03 -1.17
N HIS A 86 1.53 -7.64 -2.16
CA HIS A 86 2.89 -8.17 -2.06
C HIS A 86 3.89 -7.15 -2.60
N GLY A 87 5.01 -6.99 -1.92
CA GLY A 87 5.92 -5.89 -2.21
C GLY A 87 7.18 -5.94 -1.36
N THR A 88 7.72 -4.76 -1.11
CA THR A 88 9.01 -4.57 -0.45
C THR A 88 8.83 -3.64 0.75
N TRP A 89 9.24 -4.13 1.92
CA TRP A 89 9.34 -3.36 3.15
C TRP A 89 10.72 -2.72 3.26
N VAL A 90 10.73 -1.45 3.68
CA VAL A 90 11.94 -0.63 3.80
C VAL A 90 11.91 0.11 5.12
N CYS A 91 12.88 -0.19 5.98
CA CYS A 91 13.03 0.39 7.31
C CYS A 91 14.51 0.62 7.67
N SER A 92 14.75 1.30 8.79
CA SER A 92 16.09 1.57 9.31
C SER A 92 16.50 0.62 10.43
N SER A 93 15.53 0.04 11.16
CA SER A 93 15.72 -1.00 12.16
C SER A 93 14.77 -2.20 11.93
N PRO A 94 15.18 -3.44 12.26
CA PRO A 94 14.29 -4.60 12.16
C PRO A 94 13.10 -4.54 13.12
N ASP A 95 13.26 -3.83 14.25
CA ASP A 95 12.25 -3.69 15.28
C ASP A 95 11.33 -2.47 15.04
N ASP A 96 11.54 -1.73 13.95
CA ASP A 96 10.70 -0.57 13.63
C ASP A 96 9.30 -1.04 13.22
N VAL A 97 8.32 -0.70 14.05
CA VAL A 97 6.88 -0.77 13.70
C VAL A 97 6.50 0.26 12.64
N ASP A 98 7.29 1.32 12.52
CA ASP A 98 7.14 2.38 11.52
C ASP A 98 8.04 2.11 10.32
N GLY A 99 7.49 2.21 9.12
CA GLY A 99 8.26 1.89 7.92
C GLY A 99 7.53 2.19 6.64
N VAL A 100 8.22 1.93 5.54
CA VAL A 100 7.69 2.17 4.20
C VAL A 100 7.56 0.88 3.43
N PHE A 101 6.34 0.59 2.95
CA PHE A 101 6.08 -0.48 2.00
C PHE A 101 5.94 0.13 0.62
N VAL A 102 6.54 -0.51 -0.37
CA VAL A 102 6.34 -0.15 -1.77
C VAL A 102 5.91 -1.39 -2.54
N ALA A 103 4.91 -1.20 -3.40
CA ALA A 103 4.42 -2.25 -4.28
C ALA A 103 4.23 -1.69 -5.70
N SER A 104 4.63 -2.51 -6.67
CA SER A 104 4.34 -2.30 -8.09
C SER A 104 3.24 -3.26 -8.47
N VAL A 105 2.13 -2.73 -8.96
CA VAL A 105 1.03 -3.52 -9.54
C VAL A 105 0.60 -2.86 -10.85
N GLY A 106 -0.29 -3.47 -11.62
CA GLY A 106 -0.76 -2.86 -12.87
C GLY A 106 -1.41 -1.49 -12.62
N ASP A 107 -1.20 -0.54 -13.55
CA ASP A 107 -1.66 0.86 -13.43
C ASP A 107 -3.14 0.99 -13.02
N ARG A 108 -3.99 0.13 -13.59
CA ARG A 108 -5.42 0.10 -13.28
C ARG A 108 -5.67 -0.30 -11.82
N THR A 109 -4.96 -1.31 -11.34
CA THR A 109 -5.05 -1.80 -9.97
C THR A 109 -4.49 -0.76 -9.00
N GLU A 110 -3.33 -0.16 -9.29
CA GLU A 110 -2.75 0.93 -8.50
C GLU A 110 -3.73 2.06 -8.30
N TRP A 111 -4.32 2.54 -9.39
CA TRP A 111 -5.30 3.62 -9.35
C TRP A 111 -6.56 3.25 -8.56
N LEU A 112 -7.11 2.04 -8.75
CA LEU A 112 -8.30 1.58 -8.04
C LEU A 112 -8.06 1.44 -6.54
N VAL A 113 -6.94 0.83 -6.14
CA VAL A 113 -6.54 0.68 -4.73
C VAL A 113 -6.44 2.05 -4.06
N PHE A 114 -5.68 2.98 -4.67
CA PHE A 114 -5.51 4.33 -4.13
C PHE A 114 -6.83 5.11 -4.06
N LYS A 115 -7.66 5.03 -5.12
CA LYS A 115 -8.96 5.70 -5.15
C LYS A 115 -9.87 5.21 -4.02
N LEU A 116 -10.04 3.90 -3.89
CA LEU A 116 -10.93 3.31 -2.90
C LEU A 116 -10.45 3.59 -1.47
N TRP A 117 -9.15 3.51 -1.22
CA TRP A 117 -8.58 3.90 0.07
C TRP A 117 -8.85 5.37 0.40
N ARG A 118 -8.68 6.31 -0.54
CA ARG A 118 -9.01 7.73 -0.27
C ARG A 118 -10.49 7.95 0.01
N GLU A 119 -11.38 7.21 -0.66
CA GLU A 119 -12.82 7.29 -0.39
C GLU A 119 -13.16 6.85 1.04
N THR A 120 -12.44 5.89 1.63
CA THR A 120 -12.65 5.51 3.04
C THR A 120 -12.18 6.61 3.98
N GLN A 121 -10.99 7.18 3.75
CA GLN A 121 -10.46 8.25 4.61
C GLN A 121 -11.41 9.46 4.68
N ASN A 122 -12.09 9.78 3.58
CA ASN A 122 -13.10 10.84 3.53
C ASN A 122 -14.39 10.52 4.30
N ARG A 123 -14.72 9.24 4.49
CA ARG A 123 -15.90 8.80 5.25
C ARG A 123 -15.63 8.74 6.76
N THR A 124 -14.39 8.50 7.16
CA THR A 124 -13.98 8.39 8.57
C THR A 124 -13.68 9.74 9.22
N SER A 125 -13.62 10.84 8.45
CA SER A 125 -13.38 12.17 9.02
C SER A 125 -14.59 12.66 9.85
N PRO A 126 -14.42 12.96 11.15
CA PRO A 126 -15.52 13.35 12.03
C PRO A 126 -16.11 14.75 11.76
N LEU A 127 -15.60 15.47 10.75
CA LEU A 127 -16.01 16.85 10.44
C LEU A 127 -17.21 16.96 9.48
N ARG A 128 -17.98 15.88 9.28
CA ARG A 128 -19.31 15.95 8.64
C ARG A 128 -20.38 15.40 9.57
N ARG A 129 -20.94 16.29 10.39
CA ARG A 129 -22.32 16.23 10.88
C ARG A 129 -23.06 17.47 10.41
#